data_AF-A0A1G1YK12-F1
#
_entry.id   AF-A0A1G1YK12-F1
#
_cell.length_a   1.000
_cell.length_b   1.000
_cell.length_c   1.000
_cell.angle_alpha   90.00
_cell.angle_beta   90.00
_cell.angle_gamma   90.00
#
_symmetry.space_group_name_H-M   'P 1'
#
loop_
_entity.id
_entity.type
_entity.pdbx_description
1 polymer ?
#
loop_
_entity_poly.entity_id
_entity_poly.type
_entity_poly.pdbx_seq_one_letter_code
_entity_poly.pdbx_strand_id
1 'polypeptide(L)' 'MPSRSELSGDLNRKKLIKALQRLDFTISTRGGKGSHFKATYNPNQKSITIPADLHQSALYYVLKEIKLHTSVTWAQI' A
#
# COMPACT_ATOMS: atom_id res chain seq x y z
N MET A 1 -5.37 11.64 -6.52
CA MET A 1 -4.82 11.34 -5.17
C MET A 1 -5.82 11.89 -4.18
N PRO A 2 -6.07 11.21 -3.05
CA PRO A 2 -6.89 11.77 -2.01
C PRO A 2 -6.18 12.96 -1.38
N SER A 3 -6.96 13.96 -0.97
CA SER A 3 -6.54 14.96 0.00
C SER A 3 -6.24 14.27 1.34
N ARG A 4 -5.37 14.86 2.17
CA ARG A 4 -5.06 14.27 3.48
C ARG A 4 -6.32 14.03 4.30
N SER A 5 -7.26 14.97 4.28
CA SER A 5 -8.55 14.88 4.99
C SER A 5 -9.45 13.72 4.54
N GLU A 6 -9.28 13.19 3.32
CA GLU A 6 -10.03 12.03 2.81
C GLU A 6 -9.40 10.68 3.21
N LEU A 7 -8.14 10.70 3.68
CA LEU A 7 -7.51 9.52 4.24
C LEU A 7 -8.04 9.29 5.65
N SER A 8 -9.02 8.40 5.77
CA SER A 8 -9.47 7.90 7.07
C SER A 8 -8.26 7.36 7.83
N GLY A 9 -7.99 7.92 9.01
CA GLY A 9 -6.85 7.54 9.86
C GLY A 9 -6.86 6.08 10.30
N ASP A 10 -8.00 5.40 10.14
CA ASP A 10 -8.24 4.01 10.56
C ASP A 10 -8.19 3.01 9.39
N LEU A 11 -7.46 3.31 8.31
CA LEU A 11 -7.28 2.33 7.24
C LEU A 11 -6.51 1.11 7.76
N ASN A 12 -7.26 0.09 8.17
CA ASN A 12 -6.71 -1.13 8.75
C ASN A 12 -5.77 -1.82 7.74
N ARG A 13 -4.54 -2.15 8.18
CA ARG A 13 -3.55 -2.93 7.41
C ARG A 13 -4.15 -4.10 6.65
N LYS A 14 -5.08 -4.84 7.25
CA LYS A 14 -5.74 -5.99 6.61
C LYS A 14 -6.59 -5.57 5.41
N LYS A 15 -7.25 -4.41 5.46
CA LYS A 15 -8.04 -3.86 4.34
C LYS A 15 -7.12 -3.45 3.20
N LEU A 16 -6.03 -2.74 3.49
CA LEU A 16 -5.05 -2.34 2.47
C LEU A 16 -4.43 -3.57 1.79
N ILE A 17 -4.01 -4.58 2.56
CA ILE A 17 -3.46 -5.83 2.01
C ILE A 17 -4.46 -6.50 1.05
N LYS A 18 -5.73 -6.62 1.46
CA LYS A 18 -6.78 -7.19 0.60
C LYS A 18 -7.01 -6.37 -0.67
N ALA A 19 -6.99 -5.04 -0.58
CA ALA A 19 -7.13 -4.17 -1.74
C ALA A 19 -5.96 -4.35 -2.72
N LEU A 20 -4.72 -4.32 -2.21
CA LEU A 20 -3.53 -4.55 -3.03
C LEU A 20 -3.53 -5.93 -3.68
N GLN A 21 -3.92 -6.98 -2.96
CA GLN A 21 -4.03 -8.33 -3.53
C GLN A 21 -5.04 -8.43 -4.68
N ARG A 22 -6.14 -7.66 -4.63
CA ARG A 22 -7.11 -7.58 -5.74
C ARG A 22 -6.57 -6.84 -6.96
N LEU A 23 -5.51 -6.05 -6.79
CA LEU A 23 -4.89 -5.22 -7.81
C LEU A 23 -3.55 -5.81 -8.27
N ASP A 24 -3.43 -7.14 -8.26
CA ASP A 24 -2.24 -7.89 -8.69
C ASP A 24 -0.96 -7.59 -7.91
N PHE A 25 -1.08 -7.21 -6.63
CA PHE A 25 0.09 -7.17 -5.74
C PHE A 25 0.27 -8.47 -4.97
N THR A 26 1.50 -8.99 -5.03
CA THR A 26 1.96 -10.06 -4.15
C THR A 26 2.50 -9.47 -2.85
N ILE A 27 1.95 -9.90 -1.71
CA ILE A 27 2.35 -9.42 -0.39
C ILE A 27 3.30 -10.41 0.28
N SER A 28 4.46 -9.93 0.72
CA SER A 28 5.43 -10.69 1.52
C SER A 28 5.66 -10.01 2.86
N THR A 29 5.43 -10.75 3.94
CA THR A 29 5.71 -10.31 5.32
C THR A 29 7.07 -10.82 5.84
N ARG A 30 7.80 -11.56 5.00
CA ARG A 30 9.08 -12.19 5.38
C ARG A 30 10.15 -11.12 5.57
N GLY A 31 10.84 -11.14 6.71
CA GLY A 31 11.99 -10.28 7.02
C GLY A 31 11.71 -9.04 7.88
N GLY A 32 10.45 -8.72 8.18
CA GLY A 32 10.11 -7.46 8.87
C GLY A 32 9.90 -7.53 10.40
N LYS A 33 10.02 -8.70 11.04
CA LYS A 33 9.52 -8.94 12.43
C LYS A 33 8.09 -8.41 12.66
N GLY A 34 7.28 -8.30 11.60
CA GLY A 34 5.94 -7.73 11.64
C GLY A 34 5.85 -6.20 11.48
N SER A 35 6.96 -5.46 11.52
CA SER A 35 7.01 -3.99 11.43
C SER A 35 6.79 -3.44 10.02
N HIS A 36 7.07 -4.23 8.99
CA HIS A 36 6.90 -3.86 7.58
C HIS A 36 6.44 -5.08 6.78
N PHE A 37 5.88 -4.82 5.60
CA PHE A 37 5.62 -5.82 4.58
C PHE A 37 5.96 -5.27 3.20
N LYS A 38 6.36 -6.16 2.29
CA LYS A 38 6.67 -5.84 0.90
C LYS A 38 5.46 -6.12 0.04
N ALA A 39 5.04 -5.15 -0.76
CA ALA A 39 4.03 -5.31 -1.80
C ALA A 39 4.72 -5.26 -3.17
N THR A 40 4.60 -6.31 -3.97
CA THR A 40 5.21 -6.40 -5.31
C THR A 40 4.13 -6.38 -6.36
N TYR A 41 4.15 -5.43 -7.28
CA TYR A 41 3.19 -5.34 -8.38
C TYR A 41 3.60 -6.31 -9.48
N ASN A 42 2.81 -7.36 -9.70
CA ASN A 42 3.17 -8.44 -10.61
C ASN A 42 3.41 -7.99 -12.07
N PRO A 43 2.66 -7.03 -12.65
CA PRO A 43 2.85 -6.63 -14.04
C PRO A 43 4.23 -6.05 -14.38
N ASN A 44 4.91 -5.40 -13.44
CA ASN A 44 6.23 -4.80 -13.69
C ASN A 44 7.30 -5.16 -12.66
N GLN A 45 6.98 -6.06 -11.72
CA GLN A 45 7.85 -6.55 -10.67
C GLN A 45 8.43 -5.46 -9.74
N LYS A 46 7.88 -4.23 -9.79
CA LYS A 46 8.23 -3.16 -8.85
C LYS A 46 7.71 -3.52 -7.48
N SER A 47 8.50 -3.22 -6.45
CA SER A 47 8.11 -3.50 -5.07
C SER A 47 8.20 -2.28 -4.18
N ILE A 48 7.25 -2.18 -3.26
CA ILE A 48 7.11 -1.09 -2.30
C ILE A 48 7.13 -1.71 -0.90
N THR A 49 7.95 -1.15 -0.02
CA THR A 49 7.98 -1.52 1.39
C THR A 49 7.00 -0.66 2.15
N ILE A 50 6.02 -1.30 2.79
CA ILE A 50 4.91 -0.64 3.49
C ILE A 50 5.07 -0.91 4.99
N PRO A 51 5.10 0.14 5.84
CA PRO A 51 5.11 -0.05 7.29
C PRO A 51 3.81 -0.72 7.75
N ALA A 52 3.90 -1.52 8.82
CA ALA A 52 2.76 -2.17 9.43
C ALA A 52 1.83 -1.18 10.11
N ASP A 53 2.41 -0.10 10.66
CA ASP A 53 1.69 1.03 11.20
C ASP A 53 1.46 2.07 10.10
N LEU A 54 0.19 2.21 9.72
CA LEU A 54 -0.25 3.03 8.59
C LEU A 54 -0.88 4.32 9.10
N HIS A 55 -0.08 5.16 9.76
CA HIS A 55 -0.49 6.54 10.02
C HIS A 55 -0.79 7.26 8.70
N GLN A 56 -1.66 8.27 8.76
CA GLN A 56 -2.14 9.04 7.61
C GLN A 56 -1.01 9.53 6.68
N SER A 57 0.11 10.00 7.25
CA SER A 57 1.29 10.42 6.49
C SER A 57 1.99 9.27 5.77
N ALA A 58 2.14 8.12 6.43
CA ALA A 58 2.74 6.92 5.84
C ALA A 58 1.84 6.36 4.73
N LEU A 59 0.53 6.30 4.96
CA LEU A 59 -0.46 5.89 3.97
C LEU A 59 -0.43 6.81 2.73
N TYR A 60 -0.40 8.13 2.93
CA TYR A 60 -0.30 9.09 1.84
C TYR A 60 0.95 8.85 0.98
N TYR A 61 2.11 8.62 1.62
CA TYR A 61 3.35 8.34 0.93
C TYR A 61 3.28 7.01 0.15
N VAL A 62 2.78 5.94 0.76
CA VAL A 62 2.59 4.63 0.13
C VAL A 62 1.70 4.74 -1.11
N LEU A 63 0.58 5.47 -1.03
CA LEU A 63 -0.33 5.68 -2.16
C LEU A 63 0.34 6.48 -3.30
N LYS A 64 1.22 7.43 -2.96
CA LYS A 64 2.00 8.18 -3.95
C LYS A 64 2.98 7.27 -4.68
N GLU A 65 3.70 6.41 -3.95
CA GLU A 65 4.62 5.43 -4.52
C GLU A 65 3.90 4.40 -5.39
N ILE A 66 2.74 3.89 -4.94
CA ILE A 66 1.90 2.99 -5.75
C ILE A 66 1.51 3.66 -7.07
N LYS A 67 1.00 4.90 -7.02
CA LYS A 67 0.63 5.64 -8.23
C LYS A 67 1.82 5.93 -9.15
N LEU A 68 3.00 6.16 -8.59
CA LEU A 68 4.21 6.45 -9.36
C LEU A 68 4.73 5.21 -10.11
N HIS A 69 4.66 4.05 -9.46
CA HIS A 69 5.24 2.81 -9.98
C HIS A 69 4.22 1.86 -10.62
N THR A 70 2.93 2.20 -10.58
CA THR A 70 1.85 1.39 -11.14
C THR A 70 0.80 2.29 -11.78
N SER A 71 -0.10 1.71 -12.57
CA SER A 71 -1.26 2.43 -13.12
C SER A 71 -2.43 2.51 -12.12
N VAL A 72 -2.23 2.04 -10.89
CA VAL A 72 -3.27 1.96 -9.86
C VAL A 72 -3.50 3.33 -9.23
N THR A 73 -4.76 3.70 -9.13
CA THR A 73 -5.20 4.95 -8.49
C THR A 73 -5.91 4.67 -7.18
N TRP A 74 -5.98 5.70 -6.32
CA TRP A 74 -6.70 5.61 -5.04
C TRP A 74 -8.16 5.17 -5.18
N ALA A 75 -8.84 5.53 -6.28
CA ALA A 75 -10.23 5.11 -6.49
C ALA A 75 -10.39 3.58 -6.64
N GLN A 76 -9.30 2.85 -6.89
CA GLN A 76 -9.28 1.40 -7.04
C GLN A 76 -8.86 0.67 -5.75
N ILE A 77 -8.35 1.39 -4.74
CA ILE A 77 -7.83 0.86 -3.47
C ILE A 77 -8.90 1.05 -2.38
#